data_AF-U7L8N3-F1
#
_entry.id   AF-U7L8N3-F1
#
_cell.length_a   1.000
_cell.length_b   1.000
_cell.length_c   1.000
_cell.angle_alpha   90.00
_cell.angle_beta   90.00
_cell.angle_gamma   90.00
#
_symmetry.space_group_name_H-M   'P 1'
#
loop_
_entity.id
_entity.type
_entity.pdbx_description
1 polymer ?
#
loop_
_entity_poly.entity_id
_entity_poly.type
_entity_poly.pdbx_seq_one_letter_code
_entity_poly.pdbx_strand_id
1 'polypeptide(L)'
;MNANDIAPNLYEEWGLDRRDGERELLVLLESKDLSLEQQGQDIEDPRRAQLRIAASVLGSAAKRAEYDKACETGLRPTWGDLGQLGAIGQWSPRPQQQHAQSFQPGQPAGPGHQAHQEPRFAQTASPYGSPYSRNPFAPQHNPFPPAAANASMPAPQIQHPAPEISQRAGQDARIGMAILDLFFFSLISGSFGGALLSGGVDELSTFIGGVIILLLYVLGTECWLGASPAKLLMGYTVRDVDTKERLSLTQSAKRQWWRLVNIVPGPGTFASWVGAGVHTFTITEKNNRRGSHDEWANAEVVKKHPRK
;
A
#
# COMPACT_ATOMS: atom_id res chain seq x y z
N MET A 1 9.47 -22.82 3.51
CA MET A 1 8.36 -23.08 4.45
C MET A 1 7.09 -23.34 3.66
N ASN A 2 6.31 -24.35 4.01
CA ASN A 2 5.13 -24.69 3.23
C ASN A 2 3.92 -23.92 3.74
N ALA A 3 3.10 -23.38 2.83
CA ALA A 3 1.84 -22.73 3.18
C ALA A 3 0.87 -23.67 3.91
N ASN A 4 1.03 -24.99 3.74
CA ASN A 4 0.20 -26.02 4.37
C ASN A 4 0.67 -26.39 5.79
N ASP A 5 1.79 -25.85 6.27
CA ASP A 5 2.28 -26.11 7.62
C ASP A 5 1.34 -25.45 8.63
N ILE A 6 0.97 -26.18 9.69
CA ILE A 6 0.11 -25.67 10.76
C ILE A 6 0.86 -24.54 11.49
N ALA A 7 0.19 -23.39 11.64
CA ALA A 7 0.75 -22.28 12.37
C ALA A 7 0.53 -22.45 13.89
N PRO A 8 1.56 -22.20 14.72
CA PRO A 8 1.40 -22.08 16.16
C PRO A 8 0.54 -20.85 16.51
N ASN A 9 0.14 -20.73 17.78
CA ASN A 9 -0.54 -19.54 18.24
C ASN A 9 0.40 -18.33 18.11
N LEU A 10 -0.04 -17.28 17.41
CA LEU A 10 0.82 -16.12 17.09
C LEU A 10 1.26 -15.35 18.33
N TYR A 11 0.45 -15.33 19.39
CA TYR A 11 0.81 -14.66 20.64
C TYR A 11 1.87 -15.47 21.40
N GLU A 12 1.73 -16.78 21.43
CA GLU A 12 2.67 -17.68 22.12
C GLU A 12 4.00 -17.77 21.37
N GLU A 13 3.97 -17.93 20.04
CA GLU A 13 5.15 -18.05 19.18
C GLU A 13 6.07 -16.83 19.29
N TRP A 14 5.46 -15.63 19.33
CA TRP A 14 6.22 -14.37 19.33
C TRP A 14 6.33 -13.71 20.70
N GLY A 15 5.74 -14.31 21.75
CA GLY A 15 5.76 -13.76 23.11
C GLY A 15 5.07 -12.39 23.20
N LEU A 16 3.83 -12.32 22.74
CA LEU A 16 3.01 -11.10 22.69
C LEU A 16 1.84 -11.20 23.68
N ASP A 17 1.41 -10.09 24.31
CA ASP A 17 0.21 -10.10 25.15
C ASP A 17 -1.04 -9.82 24.28
N ARG A 18 -2.06 -10.68 24.40
CA ARG A 18 -3.36 -10.50 23.74
C ARG A 18 -4.11 -9.26 24.24
N ARG A 19 -3.63 -8.54 25.25
CA ARG A 19 -4.23 -7.28 25.72
C ARG A 19 -3.59 -6.04 25.11
N ASP A 20 -2.44 -6.19 24.45
CA ASP A 20 -1.73 -5.07 23.84
C ASP A 20 -2.52 -4.47 22.68
N GLY A 21 -2.35 -3.16 22.47
CA GLY A 21 -2.99 -2.44 21.38
C GLY A 21 -2.45 -2.82 20.00
N GLU A 22 -3.21 -2.54 18.93
CA GLU A 22 -2.81 -2.81 17.53
C GLU A 22 -1.41 -2.27 17.20
N ARG A 23 -1.14 -1.03 17.63
CA ARG A 23 0.14 -0.35 17.39
C ARG A 23 1.28 -0.97 18.19
N GLU A 24 1.01 -1.43 19.41
CA GLU A 24 2.03 -2.03 20.28
C GLU A 24 2.45 -3.40 19.75
N LEU A 25 1.47 -4.23 19.36
CA LEU A 25 1.73 -5.52 18.74
C LEU A 25 2.51 -5.39 17.43
N LEU A 26 2.16 -4.41 16.59
CA LEU A 26 2.88 -4.16 15.34
C LEU A 26 4.33 -3.75 15.61
N VAL A 27 4.57 -2.81 16.53
CA VAL A 27 5.93 -2.38 16.89
C VAL A 27 6.74 -3.53 17.48
N LEU A 28 6.15 -4.38 18.32
CA LEU A 28 6.83 -5.55 18.87
C LEU A 28 7.22 -6.55 17.78
N LEU A 29 6.33 -6.81 16.81
CA LEU A 29 6.60 -7.70 15.68
C LEU A 29 7.66 -7.14 14.73
N GLU A 30 7.59 -5.84 14.41
CA GLU A 30 8.60 -5.16 13.59
C GLU A 30 9.98 -5.12 14.27
N SER A 31 10.02 -4.90 15.59
CA SER A 31 11.28 -4.92 16.35
C SER A 31 11.94 -6.32 16.33
N LYS A 32 11.13 -7.39 16.32
CA LYS A 32 11.63 -8.76 16.20
C LYS A 32 12.16 -9.04 14.78
N ASP A 33 11.51 -8.52 13.74
CA ASP A 33 12.02 -8.65 12.36
C ASP A 33 13.35 -7.91 12.18
N LEU A 34 13.46 -6.70 12.73
CA LEU A 34 14.71 -5.92 12.74
C LEU A 34 15.83 -6.63 13.52
N SER A 35 15.50 -7.30 14.63
CA SER A 35 16.47 -8.10 15.39
C SER A 35 17.00 -9.28 14.57
N LEU A 36 16.13 -9.95 13.79
CA LEU A 36 16.57 -11.01 12.87
C LEU A 36 17.44 -10.47 11.75
N GLU A 37 17.12 -9.30 11.19
CA GLU A 37 17.95 -8.65 10.18
C GLU A 37 19.34 -8.29 10.72
N GLN A 38 19.42 -7.75 11.94
CA GLN A 38 20.70 -7.44 12.61
C GLN A 38 21.54 -8.70 12.91
N GLN A 39 20.90 -9.85 13.08
CA GLN A 39 21.57 -11.16 13.22
C GLN A 39 22.03 -11.74 11.87
N GLY A 40 21.88 -11.00 10.77
CA GLY A 40 22.28 -11.42 9.43
C GLY A 40 21.33 -12.42 8.78
N GLN A 41 20.09 -12.53 9.26
CA GLN A 41 19.08 -13.38 8.63
C GLN A 41 18.57 -12.72 7.35
N ASP A 42 18.67 -13.46 6.25
CA ASP A 42 18.23 -13.01 4.94
C ASP A 42 16.70 -12.78 4.90
N ILE A 43 16.26 -11.97 3.96
CA ILE A 43 14.85 -11.65 3.73
C ILE A 43 14.00 -12.89 3.43
N GLU A 44 14.63 -13.96 2.94
CA GLU A 44 14.08 -15.28 2.63
C GLU A 44 14.03 -16.23 3.85
N ASP A 45 14.53 -15.82 5.03
CA ASP A 45 14.38 -16.63 6.26
C ASP A 45 12.88 -16.85 6.54
N PRO A 46 12.43 -18.11 6.66
CA PRO A 46 11.06 -18.45 7.04
C PRO A 46 10.52 -17.68 8.24
N ARG A 47 11.35 -17.40 9.25
CA ARG A 47 10.94 -16.66 10.47
C ARG A 47 10.59 -15.21 10.17
N ARG A 48 11.30 -14.58 9.24
CA ARG A 48 10.98 -13.22 8.77
C ARG A 48 9.67 -13.20 7.99
N ALA A 49 9.42 -14.22 7.17
CA ALA A 49 8.13 -14.38 6.49
C ALA A 49 6.97 -14.58 7.48
N GLN A 50 7.17 -15.40 8.52
CA GLN A 50 6.19 -15.63 9.58
C GLN A 50 5.87 -14.36 10.37
N LEU A 51 6.87 -13.55 10.72
CA LEU A 51 6.68 -12.26 11.39
C LEU A 51 5.85 -11.29 10.55
N ARG A 52 6.08 -11.24 9.23
CA ARG A 52 5.28 -10.40 8.32
C ARG A 52 3.83 -10.87 8.26
N ILE A 53 3.58 -12.18 8.21
CA ILE A 53 2.23 -12.75 8.26
C ILE A 53 1.57 -12.39 9.60
N ALA A 54 2.27 -12.59 10.72
CA ALA A 54 1.78 -12.26 12.05
C ALA A 54 1.45 -10.76 12.17
N ALA A 55 2.30 -9.88 11.66
CA ALA A 55 2.09 -8.44 11.63
C ALA A 55 0.87 -8.06 10.78
N SER A 56 0.67 -8.71 9.64
CA SER A 56 -0.48 -8.45 8.76
C SER A 56 -1.84 -8.85 9.38
N VAL A 57 -1.83 -9.82 10.30
CA VAL A 57 -3.02 -10.31 11.02
C VAL A 57 -3.25 -9.53 12.32
N LEU A 58 -2.24 -9.46 13.19
CA LEU A 58 -2.36 -8.85 14.53
C LEU A 58 -2.30 -7.32 14.49
N GLY A 59 -1.66 -6.74 13.47
CA GLY A 59 -1.56 -5.30 13.25
C GLY A 59 -2.84 -4.66 12.69
N SER A 60 -3.98 -5.36 12.66
CA SER A 60 -5.28 -4.79 12.33
C SER A 60 -6.35 -5.34 13.27
N ALA A 61 -7.04 -4.46 14.01
CA ALA A 61 -8.06 -4.85 14.98
C ALA A 61 -9.16 -5.75 14.37
N ALA A 62 -9.58 -5.48 13.13
CA ALA A 62 -10.59 -6.27 12.45
C ALA A 62 -10.10 -7.70 12.12
N LYS A 63 -8.89 -7.84 11.58
CA LYS A 63 -8.31 -9.15 11.22
C LYS A 63 -7.93 -9.95 12.45
N ARG A 64 -7.43 -9.26 13.48
CA ARG A 64 -7.16 -9.81 14.80
C ARG A 64 -8.42 -10.36 15.45
N ALA A 65 -9.55 -9.65 15.37
CA ALA A 65 -10.81 -10.15 15.90
C ALA A 65 -11.25 -11.46 15.21
N GLU A 66 -11.10 -11.55 13.88
CA GLU A 66 -11.37 -12.80 13.15
C GLU A 66 -10.37 -13.92 13.49
N TYR A 67 -9.11 -13.57 13.75
CA TYR A 67 -8.09 -14.51 14.24
C TYR A 67 -8.43 -15.04 15.64
N ASP A 68 -8.74 -14.14 16.58
CA ASP A 68 -9.03 -14.48 17.97
C ASP A 68 -10.30 -15.34 18.06
N LYS A 69 -11.35 -14.98 17.30
CA LYS A 69 -12.57 -15.76 17.18
C LYS A 69 -12.30 -17.17 16.66
N ALA A 70 -11.42 -17.31 15.66
CA ALA A 70 -11.03 -18.62 15.15
C ALA A 70 -10.28 -19.44 16.21
N CYS A 71 -9.36 -18.83 16.95
CA CYS A 71 -8.67 -19.48 18.06
C CYS A 71 -9.64 -19.94 19.16
N GLU A 72 -10.66 -19.14 19.49
CA GLU A 72 -11.71 -19.51 20.46
C GLU A 72 -12.53 -20.72 19.99
N THR A 73 -12.77 -20.85 18.69
CA THR A 73 -13.44 -22.03 18.11
C THR A 73 -12.55 -23.27 18.00
N GLY A 74 -11.29 -23.20 18.47
CA GLY A 74 -10.32 -24.30 18.38
C GLY A 74 -9.72 -24.51 16.99
N LEU A 75 -9.87 -23.53 16.09
CA LEU A 75 -9.30 -23.59 14.75
C LEU A 75 -7.77 -23.61 14.82
N ARG A 76 -7.14 -24.57 14.15
CA ARG A 76 -5.70 -24.58 13.89
C ARG A 76 -5.45 -24.15 12.45
N PRO A 77 -5.15 -22.86 12.18
CA PRO A 77 -4.91 -22.38 10.84
C PRO A 77 -3.52 -22.79 10.34
N THR A 78 -3.37 -22.94 9.03
CA THR A 78 -2.05 -23.04 8.40
C THR A 78 -1.45 -21.65 8.17
N TRP A 79 -0.16 -21.59 7.91
CA TRP A 79 0.48 -20.32 7.55
C TRP A 79 -0.05 -19.70 6.25
N GLY A 80 -0.52 -20.53 5.32
CA GLY A 80 -1.25 -20.09 4.13
C GLY A 80 -2.60 -19.46 4.47
N ASP A 81 -3.37 -20.08 5.36
CA ASP A 81 -4.65 -19.53 5.84
C ASP A 81 -4.43 -18.18 6.54
N LEU A 82 -3.38 -18.05 7.35
CA LEU A 82 -3.02 -16.80 8.02
C LEU A 82 -2.52 -15.74 7.03
N GLY A 83 -1.76 -16.12 6.00
CA GLY A 83 -1.35 -15.21 4.94
C GLY A 83 -2.56 -14.65 4.18
N GLN A 84 -3.56 -15.48 3.91
CA GLN A 84 -4.81 -15.05 3.27
C GLN A 84 -5.62 -14.15 4.21
N LEU A 85 -5.78 -14.52 5.48
CA LEU A 85 -6.42 -13.66 6.49
C LEU A 85 -5.71 -12.30 6.58
N GLY A 86 -4.39 -12.29 6.58
CA GLY A 86 -3.56 -11.09 6.56
C GLY A 86 -3.78 -10.22 5.33
N ALA A 87 -3.94 -10.82 4.15
CA ALA A 87 -4.11 -10.11 2.89
C ALA A 87 -5.53 -9.55 2.69
N ILE A 88 -6.56 -10.38 2.88
CA ILE A 88 -7.96 -10.06 2.53
C ILE A 88 -8.90 -9.89 3.73
N GLY A 89 -8.44 -10.23 4.94
CA GLY A 89 -9.24 -10.11 6.18
C GLY A 89 -10.34 -11.15 6.33
N GLN A 90 -10.32 -12.22 5.53
CA GLN A 90 -11.30 -13.31 5.58
C GLN A 90 -10.61 -14.67 5.50
N TRP A 91 -11.17 -15.65 6.21
CA TRP A 91 -10.74 -17.05 6.13
C TRP A 91 -11.08 -17.66 4.77
N SER A 92 -10.21 -18.55 4.28
CA SER A 92 -10.49 -19.34 3.07
C SER A 92 -11.70 -20.24 3.31
N PRO A 93 -12.67 -20.34 2.38
CA PRO A 93 -13.75 -21.30 2.49
C PRO A 93 -13.14 -22.71 2.43
N ARG A 94 -13.14 -23.42 3.56
CA ARG A 94 -12.68 -24.81 3.60
C ARG A 94 -13.63 -25.68 2.78
N PRO A 95 -13.14 -26.57 1.90
CA PRO A 95 -13.95 -27.70 1.48
C PRO A 95 -14.30 -28.49 2.74
N GLN A 96 -15.60 -28.60 3.05
CA GLN A 96 -16.07 -29.53 4.06
C GLN A 96 -15.48 -30.90 3.74
N GLN A 97 -14.71 -31.45 4.67
CA GLN A 97 -14.31 -32.85 4.65
C GLN A 97 -15.61 -33.66 4.54
N GLN A 98 -15.82 -34.29 3.38
CA GLN A 98 -16.92 -35.20 3.15
C GLN A 98 -16.82 -36.30 4.20
N HIS A 99 -17.73 -36.29 5.16
CA HIS A 99 -18.04 -37.48 5.94
C HIS A 99 -18.37 -38.57 4.92
N ALA A 100 -17.57 -39.64 4.91
CA ALA A 100 -17.78 -40.82 4.11
C ALA A 100 -19.14 -41.43 4.49
N GLN A 101 -20.18 -41.13 3.71
CA GLN A 101 -21.44 -41.86 3.77
C GLN A 101 -21.28 -43.13 2.93
N SER A 102 -21.23 -44.23 3.67
CA SER A 102 -21.28 -45.62 3.25
C SER A 102 -22.34 -45.86 2.17
N PHE A 103 -21.93 -46.39 1.02
CA PHE A 103 -22.83 -47.02 0.06
C PHE A 103 -22.97 -48.50 0.39
N GLN A 104 -24.22 -48.94 0.57
CA GLN A 104 -24.57 -50.35 0.74
C GLN A 104 -25.15 -50.92 -0.58
N PRO A 105 -24.86 -52.19 -0.96
CA PRO A 105 -25.05 -52.70 -2.32
C PRO A 105 -26.25 -53.65 -2.48
N GLY A 106 -26.85 -53.68 -3.68
CA GLY A 106 -27.80 -54.72 -4.14
C GLY A 106 -28.42 -54.34 -5.49
N GLN A 107 -27.89 -54.82 -6.64
CA GLN A 107 -28.23 -56.06 -7.39
C GLN A 107 -29.61 -56.06 -8.11
N PRO A 108 -29.82 -56.78 -9.24
CA PRO A 108 -28.88 -57.44 -10.17
C PRO A 108 -29.14 -57.16 -11.67
N ALA A 109 -28.22 -57.65 -12.51
CA ALA A 109 -28.15 -57.53 -13.96
C ALA A 109 -29.01 -58.57 -14.72
N GLY A 110 -29.33 -58.24 -15.99
CA GLY A 110 -29.87 -59.15 -17.02
C GLY A 110 -29.53 -58.62 -18.44
N PRO A 111 -29.51 -59.47 -19.49
CA PRO A 111 -28.27 -59.76 -20.23
C PRO A 111 -28.17 -59.19 -21.67
N GLY A 112 -26.93 -58.94 -22.10
CA GLY A 112 -26.37 -59.23 -23.44
C GLY A 112 -26.93 -58.49 -24.68
N HIS A 113 -26.13 -57.62 -25.31
CA HIS A 113 -25.27 -57.96 -26.46
C HIS A 113 -24.66 -56.70 -27.10
N GLN A 114 -23.40 -56.83 -27.49
CA GLN A 114 -22.55 -55.81 -28.11
C GLN A 114 -23.00 -55.44 -29.53
N ALA A 115 -23.00 -54.15 -29.84
CA ALA A 115 -22.70 -53.65 -31.18
C ALA A 115 -22.07 -52.26 -31.06
N HIS A 116 -20.82 -52.14 -31.52
CA HIS A 116 -20.15 -50.87 -31.75
C HIS A 116 -20.86 -50.10 -32.86
N GLN A 117 -21.37 -48.91 -32.54
CA GLN A 117 -21.38 -47.71 -33.41
C GLN A 117 -22.08 -46.57 -32.66
N GLU A 118 -21.36 -45.47 -32.48
CA GLU A 118 -21.84 -44.23 -31.86
C GLU A 118 -23.04 -43.64 -32.62
N PRO A 119 -24.14 -43.34 -31.92
CA PRO A 119 -25.13 -42.37 -32.36
C PRO A 119 -25.08 -41.14 -31.45
N ARG A 120 -24.65 -40.03 -32.03
CA ARG A 120 -24.78 -38.66 -31.53
C ARG A 120 -26.24 -38.37 -31.16
N PHE A 121 -26.54 -38.20 -29.86
CA PHE A 121 -27.68 -37.42 -29.39
C PHE A 121 -27.39 -36.69 -28.08
N ALA A 122 -27.81 -35.42 -28.07
CA ALA A 122 -28.01 -34.45 -26.99
C ALA A 122 -27.49 -34.81 -25.58
N GLN A 123 -26.49 -34.04 -25.13
CA GLN A 123 -26.14 -33.96 -23.70
C GLN A 123 -26.85 -32.78 -23.04
N THR A 124 -27.81 -33.16 -22.21
CA THR A 124 -28.38 -32.41 -21.09
C THR A 124 -27.30 -31.78 -20.21
N ALA A 125 -27.56 -30.55 -19.77
CA ALA A 125 -26.69 -29.77 -18.90
C ALA A 125 -26.42 -30.45 -17.54
N SER A 126 -25.15 -30.67 -17.22
CA SER A 126 -24.68 -30.96 -15.87
C SER A 126 -24.34 -29.65 -15.14
N PRO A 127 -24.73 -29.42 -13.87
CA PRO A 127 -24.62 -28.12 -13.20
C PRO A 127 -23.27 -27.80 -12.54
N TYR A 128 -22.20 -28.54 -12.83
CA TYR A 128 -20.90 -28.34 -12.18
C TYR A 128 -19.80 -28.04 -13.21
N GLY A 129 -19.43 -26.76 -13.31
CA GLY A 129 -18.29 -26.27 -14.08
C GLY A 129 -17.24 -25.62 -13.17
N SER A 130 -16.01 -26.09 -13.28
CA SER A 130 -14.81 -25.61 -12.57
C SER A 130 -14.58 -24.09 -12.69
N PRO A 131 -14.18 -23.37 -11.61
CA PRO A 131 -13.96 -21.92 -11.65
C PRO A 131 -12.61 -21.48 -12.25
N TYR A 132 -11.74 -22.41 -12.68
CA TYR A 132 -10.41 -22.08 -13.22
C TYR A 132 -10.35 -22.19 -14.74
N SER A 133 -11.05 -21.29 -15.43
CA SER A 133 -10.84 -21.02 -16.86
C SER A 133 -11.31 -19.62 -17.20
N ARG A 134 -10.71 -18.60 -16.58
CA ARG A 134 -10.91 -17.20 -16.99
C ARG A 134 -9.58 -16.59 -17.38
N ASN A 135 -9.37 -16.47 -18.69
CA ASN A 135 -8.29 -15.69 -19.27
C ASN A 135 -8.41 -14.23 -18.81
N PRO A 136 -7.40 -13.65 -18.13
CA PRO A 136 -7.47 -12.32 -17.53
C PRO A 136 -7.39 -11.15 -18.55
N PHE A 137 -7.37 -11.44 -19.85
CA PHE A 137 -7.31 -10.45 -20.94
C PHE A 137 -8.53 -10.44 -21.87
N ALA A 138 -9.62 -11.13 -21.52
CA ALA A 138 -10.84 -11.11 -22.33
C ALA A 138 -11.71 -9.86 -22.02
N PRO A 139 -12.13 -9.08 -23.04
CA PRO A 139 -13.07 -7.97 -22.84
C PRO A 139 -14.41 -8.47 -22.27
N GLN A 140 -14.80 -7.97 -21.10
CA GLN A 140 -16.08 -8.34 -20.48
C GLN A 140 -17.25 -7.71 -21.25
N HIS A 141 -18.02 -8.54 -21.96
CA HIS A 141 -19.34 -8.17 -22.46
C HIS A 141 -20.35 -8.17 -21.30
N ASN A 142 -20.95 -7.02 -21.03
CA ASN A 142 -22.04 -6.87 -20.06
C ASN A 142 -23.39 -7.20 -20.75
N PRO A 143 -24.32 -7.92 -20.10
CA PRO A 143 -25.58 -8.31 -20.71
C PRO A 143 -26.66 -7.24 -20.48
N PHE A 144 -26.88 -6.38 -21.47
CA PHE A 144 -28.14 -5.61 -21.58
C PHE A 144 -28.66 -5.73 -23.03
N PRO A 145 -29.98 -5.80 -23.23
CA PRO A 145 -30.59 -6.14 -24.53
C PRO A 145 -30.33 -5.04 -25.59
N PRO A 146 -30.23 -5.40 -26.89
CA PRO A 146 -29.88 -4.45 -27.93
C PRO A 146 -31.08 -3.57 -28.29
N ALA A 147 -30.98 -2.27 -28.03
CA ALA A 147 -31.81 -1.27 -28.68
C ALA A 147 -31.20 -0.93 -30.05
N ALA A 148 -32.08 -0.84 -31.05
CA ALA A 148 -31.77 -0.73 -32.47
C ALA A 148 -30.76 0.38 -32.81
N ALA A 149 -29.89 0.06 -33.77
CA ALA A 149 -28.96 0.97 -34.39
C ALA A 149 -29.70 2.14 -35.05
N ASN A 150 -29.43 3.35 -34.57
CA ASN A 150 -29.55 4.57 -35.37
C ASN A 150 -28.34 5.45 -35.07
N ALA A 151 -27.69 5.88 -36.14
CA ALA A 151 -26.49 6.69 -36.12
C ALA A 151 -26.75 8.07 -35.52
N SER A 152 -25.89 8.51 -34.60
CA SER A 152 -25.75 9.93 -34.25
C SER A 152 -24.51 10.18 -33.38
N MET A 153 -23.56 10.93 -33.96
CA MET A 153 -22.62 11.91 -33.39
C MET A 153 -21.75 11.53 -32.16
N PRO A 154 -20.46 11.92 -32.10
CA PRO A 154 -19.64 11.72 -30.91
C PRO A 154 -20.19 12.58 -29.76
N ALA A 155 -20.73 11.93 -28.72
CA ALA A 155 -21.11 12.59 -27.49
C ALA A 155 -19.84 13.09 -26.76
N PRO A 156 -19.80 14.34 -26.26
CA PRO A 156 -18.69 14.80 -25.44
C PRO A 156 -18.62 13.94 -24.17
N GLN A 157 -17.49 13.27 -23.94
CA GLN A 157 -17.22 12.61 -22.67
C GLN A 157 -17.17 13.67 -21.56
N ILE A 158 -18.28 13.86 -20.85
CA ILE A 158 -18.29 14.52 -19.56
C ILE A 158 -17.60 13.56 -18.60
N GLN A 159 -16.30 13.80 -18.44
CA GLN A 159 -15.45 13.16 -17.45
C GLN A 159 -15.99 13.60 -16.08
N HIS A 160 -16.80 12.76 -15.43
CA HIS A 160 -17.15 12.98 -14.03
C HIS A 160 -15.84 13.09 -13.23
N PRO A 161 -15.63 14.16 -12.45
CA PRO A 161 -14.41 14.30 -11.67
C PRO A 161 -14.32 13.11 -10.72
N ALA A 162 -13.23 12.35 -10.82
CA ALA A 162 -12.93 11.29 -9.87
C ALA A 162 -12.96 11.91 -8.45
N PRO A 163 -13.55 11.22 -7.44
CA PRO A 163 -13.73 11.78 -6.10
C PRO A 163 -12.42 12.40 -5.60
N GLU A 164 -12.43 13.60 -5.03
CA GLU A 164 -11.20 14.39 -4.77
C GLU A 164 -10.06 13.59 -4.10
N ILE A 165 -10.40 12.63 -3.23
CA ILE A 165 -9.46 11.73 -2.56
C ILE A 165 -8.65 10.87 -3.55
N SER A 166 -9.27 10.43 -4.65
CA SER A 166 -8.62 9.63 -5.70
C SER A 166 -7.52 10.40 -6.44
N GLN A 167 -7.61 11.74 -6.46
CA GLN A 167 -6.61 12.62 -7.07
C GLN A 167 -5.47 12.94 -6.11
N ARG A 168 -5.67 12.75 -4.79
CA ARG A 168 -4.67 13.06 -3.76
C ARG A 168 -3.65 11.93 -3.65
N ALA A 169 -2.38 12.30 -3.56
CA ALA A 169 -1.27 11.38 -3.45
C ALA A 169 -1.40 10.54 -2.17
N GLY A 170 -1.37 9.21 -2.32
CA GLY A 170 -1.32 8.26 -1.20
C GLY A 170 -0.02 8.35 -0.41
N GLN A 171 0.01 7.67 0.74
CA GLN A 171 1.16 7.65 1.65
C GLN A 171 2.43 7.16 0.94
N ASP A 172 2.39 6.00 0.28
CA ASP A 172 3.55 5.41 -0.40
C ASP A 172 4.10 6.29 -1.52
N ALA A 173 3.19 6.87 -2.30
CA ALA A 173 3.57 7.82 -3.35
C ALA A 173 4.32 9.01 -2.73
N ARG A 174 3.82 9.59 -1.62
CA ARG A 174 4.45 10.71 -0.92
C ARG A 174 5.80 10.35 -0.30
N ILE A 175 5.94 9.16 0.29
CA ILE A 175 7.23 8.65 0.79
C ILE A 175 8.22 8.52 -0.37
N GLY A 176 7.80 7.89 -1.47
CA GLY A 176 8.62 7.75 -2.67
C GLY A 176 9.12 9.09 -3.22
N MET A 177 8.25 10.11 -3.30
CA MET A 177 8.69 11.45 -3.72
C MET A 177 9.60 12.12 -2.71
N ALA A 178 9.41 11.88 -1.41
CA ALA A 178 10.29 12.44 -0.39
C ALA A 178 11.71 11.85 -0.47
N ILE A 179 11.83 10.53 -0.70
CA ILE A 179 13.13 9.86 -0.91
C ILE A 179 13.79 10.36 -2.20
N LEU A 180 13.03 10.47 -3.30
CA LEU A 180 13.58 10.97 -4.56
C LEU A 180 13.98 12.45 -4.47
N ASP A 181 13.23 13.27 -3.74
CA ASP A 181 13.62 14.65 -3.42
C ASP A 181 14.89 14.70 -2.58
N LEU A 182 15.07 13.78 -1.62
CA LEU A 182 16.31 13.71 -0.83
C LEU A 182 17.50 13.40 -1.74
N PHE A 183 17.33 12.49 -2.71
CA PHE A 183 18.36 12.20 -3.70
C PHE A 183 18.72 13.43 -4.55
N PHE A 184 17.72 14.13 -5.12
CA PHE A 184 17.96 15.34 -5.90
C PHE A 184 18.61 16.45 -5.07
N PHE A 185 18.13 16.66 -3.85
CA PHE A 185 18.69 17.64 -2.94
C PHE A 185 20.15 17.31 -2.61
N SER A 186 20.46 16.05 -2.27
CA SER A 186 21.83 15.60 -1.99
C SER A 186 22.75 15.76 -3.19
N LEU A 187 22.25 15.50 -4.41
CA LEU A 187 23.02 15.71 -5.63
C LEU A 187 23.36 17.19 -5.84
N ILE A 188 22.38 18.09 -5.70
CA ILE A 188 22.58 19.52 -5.89
C ILE A 188 23.47 20.09 -4.78
N SER A 189 23.13 19.81 -3.52
CA SER A 189 23.85 20.30 -2.36
C SER A 189 25.26 19.74 -2.26
N GLY A 190 25.46 18.45 -2.57
CA GLY A 190 26.77 17.82 -2.57
C GLY A 190 27.68 18.37 -3.67
N SER A 191 27.12 18.60 -4.87
CA SER A 191 27.87 19.23 -5.97
C SER A 191 28.30 20.66 -5.62
N PHE A 192 27.39 21.45 -5.06
CA PHE A 192 27.68 22.83 -4.66
C PHE A 192 28.65 22.89 -3.47
N GLY A 193 28.42 22.08 -2.44
CA GLY A 193 29.31 21.99 -1.28
C GLY A 193 30.71 21.53 -1.66
N GLY A 194 30.84 20.53 -2.53
CA GLY A 194 32.13 20.08 -3.08
C GLY A 194 32.85 21.16 -3.86
N ALA A 195 32.13 21.91 -4.72
CA ALA A 195 32.71 23.04 -5.44
C ALA A 195 33.21 24.15 -4.51
N LEU A 196 32.40 24.52 -3.50
CA LEU A 196 32.77 25.52 -2.50
C LEU A 196 34.03 25.10 -1.72
N LEU A 197 34.03 23.89 -1.16
CA LEU A 197 35.17 23.36 -0.42
C LEU A 197 36.43 23.28 -1.29
N SER A 198 36.30 22.88 -2.56
CA SER A 198 37.44 22.87 -3.50
C SER A 198 37.96 24.26 -3.86
N GLY A 199 37.11 25.29 -3.77
CA GLY A 199 37.46 26.69 -3.97
C GLY A 199 38.05 27.37 -2.73
N GLY A 200 38.23 26.64 -1.62
CA GLY A 200 38.84 27.16 -0.39
C GLY A 200 37.96 28.13 0.39
N VAL A 201 36.64 28.12 0.20
CA VAL A 201 35.74 28.91 1.05
C VAL A 201 35.70 28.34 2.47
N ASP A 202 35.50 29.24 3.43
CA ASP A 202 35.43 28.87 4.85
C ASP A 202 34.13 28.12 5.20
N GLU A 203 34.12 27.53 6.39
CA GLU A 203 33.01 26.71 6.89
C GLU A 203 31.71 27.51 7.03
N LEU A 204 31.78 28.77 7.48
CA LEU A 204 30.59 29.62 7.65
C LEU A 204 29.97 29.96 6.30
N SER A 205 30.79 30.32 5.31
CA SER A 205 30.32 30.55 3.92
C SER A 205 29.69 29.30 3.31
N THR A 206 30.30 28.13 3.53
CA THR A 206 29.77 26.84 3.07
C THR A 206 28.42 26.52 3.73
N PHE A 207 28.31 26.73 5.04
CA PHE A 207 27.06 26.56 5.79
C PHE A 207 25.95 27.49 5.28
N ILE A 208 26.23 28.78 5.14
CA ILE A 208 25.27 29.77 4.63
C ILE A 208 24.82 29.39 3.21
N GLY A 209 25.75 28.99 2.34
CA GLY A 209 25.43 28.50 1.00
C GLY A 209 24.49 27.29 1.02
N GLY A 210 24.75 26.33 1.91
CA GLY A 210 23.88 25.17 2.13
C GLY A 210 22.47 25.55 2.59
N VAL A 211 22.36 26.50 3.52
CA VAL A 211 21.05 27.01 3.99
C VAL A 211 20.28 27.68 2.85
N ILE A 212 20.94 28.51 2.03
CA ILE A 212 20.31 29.16 0.88
C ILE A 212 19.78 28.10 -0.10
N ILE A 213 20.57 27.07 -0.41
CA ILE A 213 20.15 25.98 -1.31
C ILE A 213 18.96 25.22 -0.73
N LEU A 214 18.97 24.92 0.57
CA LEU A 214 17.83 24.28 1.24
C LEU A 214 16.56 25.12 1.10
N LEU A 215 16.63 26.43 1.37
CA LEU A 215 15.49 27.33 1.26
C LEU A 215 14.97 27.42 -0.18
N LEU A 216 15.85 27.57 -1.16
CA LEU A 216 15.48 27.59 -2.58
C LEU A 216 14.88 26.26 -3.04
N TYR A 217 15.45 25.14 -2.62
CA TYR A 217 14.94 23.82 -2.98
C TYR A 217 13.58 23.55 -2.36
N VAL A 218 13.40 23.83 -1.07
CA VAL A 218 12.19 23.43 -0.34
C VAL A 218 11.05 24.44 -0.49
N LEU A 219 11.34 25.74 -0.34
CA LEU A 219 10.32 26.79 -0.43
C LEU A 219 10.18 27.30 -1.87
N GLY A 220 11.31 27.53 -2.56
CA GLY A 220 11.29 28.06 -3.92
C GLY A 220 10.56 27.14 -4.90
N THR A 221 10.82 25.83 -4.85
CA THR A 221 10.15 24.89 -5.77
C THR A 221 8.65 24.81 -5.53
N GLU A 222 8.19 24.83 -4.27
CA GLU A 222 6.75 24.78 -3.98
C GLU A 222 6.04 26.09 -4.29
N CYS A 223 6.64 27.23 -4.00
CA CYS A 223 6.04 28.54 -4.28
C CYS A 223 6.05 28.87 -5.78
N TRP A 224 7.16 28.58 -6.48
CA TRP A 224 7.35 29.00 -7.88
C TRP A 224 6.96 27.92 -8.89
N LEU A 225 7.27 26.66 -8.63
CA LEU A 225 6.95 25.56 -9.55
C LEU A 225 5.61 24.90 -9.19
N GLY A 226 5.14 25.10 -7.96
CA GLY A 226 3.93 24.47 -7.43
C GLY A 226 4.18 23.07 -6.87
N ALA A 227 5.41 22.56 -6.91
CA ALA A 227 5.77 21.27 -6.32
C ALA A 227 7.29 21.12 -6.28
N SER A 228 7.76 20.18 -5.46
CA SER A 228 9.17 19.78 -5.49
C SER A 228 9.51 19.00 -6.77
N PRO A 229 10.79 18.93 -7.17
CA PRO A 229 11.22 18.26 -8.40
C PRO A 229 10.70 16.83 -8.55
N ALA A 230 10.76 16.01 -7.49
CA ALA A 230 10.23 14.64 -7.54
C ALA A 230 8.72 14.61 -7.75
N LYS A 231 7.98 15.52 -7.11
CA LYS A 231 6.52 15.64 -7.29
C LYS A 231 6.19 16.02 -8.73
N LEU A 232 6.90 16.99 -9.30
CA LEU A 232 6.71 17.39 -10.70
C LEU A 232 6.98 16.26 -11.67
N LEU A 233 8.09 15.53 -11.47
CA LEU A 233 8.46 14.35 -12.25
C LEU A 233 7.34 13.30 -12.26
N MET A 234 6.71 13.08 -11.10
CA MET A 234 5.62 12.12 -10.94
C MET A 234 4.23 12.69 -11.28
N GLY A 235 4.17 13.91 -11.82
CA GLY A 235 2.92 14.54 -12.24
C GLY A 235 2.04 15.00 -11.08
N TYR A 236 2.62 15.31 -9.92
CA TYR A 236 1.92 15.89 -8.78
C TYR A 236 2.18 17.39 -8.65
N THR A 237 1.19 18.09 -8.08
CA THR A 237 1.29 19.48 -7.68
C THR A 237 0.84 19.64 -6.23
N VAL A 238 1.42 20.62 -5.56
CA VAL A 238 1.02 21.11 -4.25
C VAL A 238 0.21 22.39 -4.47
N ARG A 239 -0.95 22.48 -3.83
CA ARG A 239 -1.83 23.65 -3.93
C ARG A 239 -2.58 23.87 -2.62
N ASP A 240 -3.06 25.09 -2.44
CA ASP A 240 -4.00 25.41 -1.38
C ASP A 240 -5.33 24.66 -1.62
N VAL A 241 -5.96 24.19 -0.54
CA VAL A 241 -7.20 23.39 -0.63
C VAL A 241 -8.38 24.23 -1.09
N ASP A 242 -8.46 25.49 -0.70
CA ASP A 242 -9.60 26.36 -0.95
C ASP A 242 -9.43 27.12 -2.27
N THR A 243 -8.27 27.73 -2.49
CA THR A 243 -8.03 28.55 -3.69
C THR A 243 -7.58 27.71 -4.89
N LYS A 244 -7.08 26.49 -4.65
CA LYS A 244 -6.43 25.63 -5.66
C LYS A 244 -5.21 26.27 -6.34
N GLU A 245 -4.74 27.41 -5.83
CA GLU A 245 -3.54 28.10 -6.28
C GLU A 245 -2.28 27.52 -5.64
N ARG A 246 -1.11 27.97 -6.11
CA ARG A 246 0.17 27.61 -5.48
C ARG A 246 0.21 28.15 -4.05
N LEU A 247 0.96 27.45 -3.20
CA LEU A 247 1.13 27.87 -1.82
C LEU A 247 1.87 29.21 -1.75
N SER A 248 1.41 30.08 -0.85
CA SER A 248 2.20 31.23 -0.43
C SER A 248 3.47 30.79 0.32
N LEU A 249 4.45 31.69 0.43
CA LEU A 249 5.71 31.42 1.14
C LEU A 249 5.44 30.98 2.59
N THR A 250 4.51 31.63 3.27
CA THR A 250 4.12 31.29 4.65
C THR A 250 3.50 29.90 4.75
N GLN A 251 2.63 29.53 3.80
CA GLN A 251 2.03 28.20 3.77
C GLN A 251 3.06 27.12 3.47
N SER A 252 3.95 27.36 2.50
CA SER A 252 5.04 26.44 2.20
C SER A 252 5.98 26.27 3.40
N ALA A 253 6.33 27.36 4.11
CA ALA A 253 7.17 27.29 5.30
C ALA A 253 6.51 26.50 6.45
N LYS A 254 5.20 26.71 6.70
CA LYS A 254 4.44 25.88 7.66
C LYS A 254 4.45 24.41 7.27
N ARG A 255 4.20 24.12 5.99
CA ARG A 255 4.18 22.75 5.46
C ARG A 255 5.54 22.06 5.56
N GLN A 256 6.60 22.83 5.37
CA GLN A 256 7.98 22.37 5.29
C GLN A 256 8.77 22.60 6.58
N TRP A 257 8.09 22.95 7.69
CA TRP A 257 8.74 23.30 8.95
C TRP A 257 9.75 22.24 9.40
N TRP A 258 9.41 20.96 9.22
CA TRP A 258 10.24 19.82 9.58
C TRP A 258 11.50 19.71 8.73
N ARG A 259 11.51 20.24 7.49
CA ARG A 259 12.72 20.35 6.69
C ARG A 259 13.54 21.57 7.09
N LEU A 260 12.87 22.71 7.37
CA LEU A 260 13.53 23.97 7.73
C LEU A 260 14.27 23.88 9.07
N VAL A 261 13.73 23.12 10.03
CA VAL A 261 14.37 22.93 11.33
C VAL A 261 15.74 22.25 11.23
N ASN A 262 16.06 21.53 10.14
CA ASN A 262 17.41 20.99 9.90
C ASN A 262 18.51 22.05 9.77
N ILE A 263 18.16 23.33 9.56
CA ILE A 263 19.13 24.43 9.51
C ILE A 263 19.93 24.51 10.81
N VAL A 264 19.34 24.12 11.94
CA VAL A 264 20.01 24.07 13.23
C VAL A 264 20.66 22.69 13.41
N PRO A 265 22.01 22.57 13.32
CA PRO A 265 22.68 21.29 13.46
C PRO A 265 22.44 20.68 14.84
N GLY A 266 22.23 19.36 14.90
CA GLY A 266 21.99 18.64 16.15
C GLY A 266 20.50 18.63 16.53
N PRO A 267 20.02 19.50 17.45
CA PRO A 267 18.62 19.49 17.88
C PRO A 267 17.63 19.65 16.72
N GLY A 268 17.98 20.47 15.73
CA GLY A 268 17.12 20.71 14.59
C GLY A 268 17.03 19.53 13.64
N THR A 269 18.15 18.85 13.40
CA THR A 269 18.20 17.58 12.66
C THR A 269 17.35 16.52 13.34
N PHE A 270 17.44 16.37 14.66
CA PHE A 270 16.62 15.43 15.41
C PHE A 270 15.11 15.75 15.28
N ALA A 271 14.72 17.01 15.47
CA ALA A 271 13.34 17.46 15.32
C ALA A 271 12.79 17.22 13.89
N SER A 272 13.64 17.38 12.87
CA SER A 272 13.29 17.05 11.49
C SER A 272 12.94 15.58 11.31
N TRP A 273 13.76 14.67 11.84
CA TRP A 273 13.51 13.22 11.73
C TRP A 273 12.21 12.82 12.42
N VAL A 274 11.95 13.37 13.60
CA VAL A 274 10.67 13.17 14.31
C VAL A 274 9.51 13.71 13.47
N GLY A 275 9.64 14.92 12.91
CA GLY A 275 8.64 15.51 12.03
C GLY A 275 8.35 14.66 10.79
N ALA A 276 9.39 14.17 10.12
CA ALA A 276 9.28 13.28 8.97
C ALA A 276 8.50 11.99 9.29
N GLY A 277 8.79 11.38 10.46
CA GLY A 277 8.06 10.22 10.95
C GLY A 277 6.57 10.54 11.19
N VAL A 278 6.27 11.55 11.99
CA VAL A 278 4.89 11.97 12.31
C VAL A 278 4.08 12.27 11.04
N HIS A 279 4.69 12.94 10.07
CA HIS A 279 4.01 13.27 8.81
C HIS A 279 3.71 12.05 7.96
N THR A 280 4.59 11.07 7.95
CA THR A 280 4.38 9.83 7.21
C THR A 280 3.19 9.05 7.76
N PHE A 281 3.06 8.94 9.09
CA PHE A 281 1.96 8.21 9.72
C PHE A 281 0.62 8.95 9.76
N THR A 282 0.59 10.26 9.49
CA THR A 282 -0.66 11.06 9.51
C THR A 282 -1.34 11.12 8.14
N ILE A 283 -0.67 10.70 7.06
CA ILE A 283 -1.27 10.63 5.72
C ILE A 283 -2.13 9.38 5.64
N THR A 284 -3.42 9.52 5.95
CA THR A 284 -4.39 8.42 5.90
C THR A 284 -5.59 8.80 5.06
N GLU A 285 -6.34 7.81 4.58
CA GLU A 285 -7.60 8.08 3.87
C GLU A 285 -8.62 8.81 4.77
N LYS A 286 -8.59 8.52 6.08
CA LYS A 286 -9.43 9.20 7.09
C LYS A 286 -9.17 10.70 7.15
N ASN A 287 -7.92 11.14 6.91
CA ASN A 287 -7.58 12.56 6.85
C ASN A 287 -7.49 13.10 5.41
N ASN A 288 -8.29 12.55 4.48
CA ASN A 288 -8.27 12.93 3.07
C ASN A 288 -6.87 12.92 2.43
N ARG A 289 -6.00 12.01 2.88
CA ARG A 289 -4.58 11.89 2.47
C ARG A 289 -3.79 13.19 2.66
N ARG A 290 -4.13 13.99 3.66
CA ARG A 290 -3.36 15.15 4.12
C ARG A 290 -2.61 14.77 5.39
N GLY A 291 -1.29 14.96 5.39
CA GLY A 291 -0.51 14.83 6.62
C GLY A 291 -0.77 16.01 7.55
N SER A 292 -0.39 15.92 8.81
CA SER A 292 -0.58 17.01 9.79
C SER A 292 0.05 18.34 9.33
N HIS A 293 1.18 18.28 8.61
CA HIS A 293 1.82 19.46 8.00
C HIS A 293 1.01 20.07 6.84
N ASP A 294 0.33 19.24 6.04
CA ASP A 294 -0.53 19.73 4.96
C ASP A 294 -1.81 20.34 5.53
N GLU A 295 -2.35 19.77 6.61
CA GLU A 295 -3.52 20.30 7.30
C GLU A 295 -3.22 21.67 7.90
N TRP A 296 -2.09 21.78 8.62
CA TRP A 296 -1.65 23.04 9.22
C TRP A 296 -1.37 24.15 8.18
N ALA A 297 -0.88 23.78 7.00
CA ALA A 297 -0.58 24.70 5.91
C ALA A 297 -1.78 24.99 4.99
N ASN A 298 -2.92 24.35 5.23
CA ASN A 298 -4.04 24.29 4.31
C ASN A 298 -3.71 23.81 2.89
N ALA A 299 -2.79 22.85 2.77
CA ALA A 299 -2.30 22.34 1.50
C ALA A 299 -2.86 20.95 1.15
N GLU A 300 -2.83 20.62 -0.13
CA GLU A 300 -3.02 19.27 -0.65
C GLU A 300 -2.00 18.94 -1.74
N VAL A 301 -1.68 17.64 -1.89
CA VAL A 301 -0.84 17.13 -2.98
C VAL A 301 -1.72 16.31 -3.90
N VAL A 302 -1.89 16.77 -5.14
CA VAL A 302 -2.83 16.17 -6.11
C VAL A 302 -2.16 15.88 -7.44
N LYS A 303 -2.66 14.88 -8.15
CA LYS A 303 -2.21 14.55 -9.51
C LYS A 303 -2.64 15.64 -10.48
N LYS A 304 -1.68 16.23 -11.17
CA LYS A 304 -1.88 17.24 -12.21
C LYS A 304 -2.70 16.59 -13.32
N HIS A 305 -3.92 17.08 -13.52
CA HIS A 305 -4.71 16.67 -14.69
C HIS A 305 -4.05 17.26 -15.94
N PRO A 306 -3.97 16.52 -17.05
CA PRO A 306 -3.57 17.12 -18.31
C PRO A 306 -4.51 18.30 -18.57
N ARG A 307 -3.94 19.49 -18.81
CA ARG A 307 -4.71 20.61 -19.36
C ARG A 307 -5.30 20.10 -20.67
N LYS A 308 -6.63 20.19 -20.80
CA LYS A 308 -7.31 20.04 -22.09
C LYS A 308 -6.82 21.12 -23.04
#